data_AF-A0A923Y191-F1
#
_entry.id   AF-A0A923Y191-F1
#
_cell.length_a   1.000
_cell.length_b   1.000
_cell.length_c   1.000
_cell.angle_alpha   90.00
_cell.angle_beta   90.00
_cell.angle_gamma   90.00
#
_symmetry.space_group_name_H-M   'P 1'
#
loop_
_entity.id
_entity.type
_entity.pdbx_description
1 polymer ?
#
loop_
_entity_poly.entity_id
_entity_poly.type
_entity_poly.pdbx_seq_one_letter_code
_entity_poly.pdbx_strand_id
1 'polypeptide(L)'
;MPEKFARLLRAWSPRSWPAGVWPLVLLIALQTLCSVVFLNDVVSDLAPQAWSAVVSATNLSEIAATLGLGIGLVFEAFVLIRLLKRQARMQQSLTAAATALSDLMQTYFETWGLTPTEQDVAAFTIKGCSIAEIATLRGSAE
;
A
#
# COMPACT_ATOMS: atom_id res chain seq x y z
N MET A 1 -25.01 -0.50 -10.81
CA MET A 1 -23.58 -0.89 -10.67
C MET A 1 -22.60 0.21 -10.18
N PRO A 2 -22.95 1.49 -9.88
CA PRO A 2 -21.96 2.51 -9.48
C PRO A 2 -21.51 2.44 -8.01
N GLU A 3 -22.34 1.88 -7.11
CA GLU A 3 -22.13 1.89 -5.66
C GLU A 3 -20.89 1.11 -5.18
N LYS A 4 -20.52 0.02 -5.86
CA LYS A 4 -19.33 -0.77 -5.52
C LYS A 4 -18.04 -0.03 -5.88
N PHE A 5 -18.06 0.75 -6.97
CA PHE A 5 -16.92 1.54 -7.42
C PHE A 5 -16.65 2.71 -6.46
N ALA A 6 -17.70 3.37 -5.97
CA ALA A 6 -17.59 4.45 -4.99
C ALA A 6 -17.04 3.99 -3.62
N ARG A 7 -17.34 2.76 -3.19
CA ARG A 7 -16.77 2.18 -1.94
C ARG A 7 -15.30 1.79 -2.10
N LEU A 8 -14.89 1.31 -3.28
CA LEU A 8 -13.50 0.99 -3.57
C LEU A 8 -12.62 2.25 -3.61
N LEU A 9 -13.16 3.38 -4.07
CA LEU A 9 -12.46 4.67 -4.08
C LEU A 9 -12.32 5.31 -2.69
N ARG A 10 -13.28 5.10 -1.76
CA ARG A 10 -13.20 5.64 -0.38
C ARG A 10 -12.30 4.83 0.56
N ALA A 11 -12.12 3.54 0.31
CA ALA A 11 -11.17 2.71 1.04
C ALA A 11 -9.69 3.08 0.72
N TRP A 12 -9.50 3.94 -0.27
CA TRP A 12 -8.22 4.42 -0.78
C TRP A 12 -7.89 5.79 -0.18
N SER A 13 -7.76 5.88 1.14
CA SER A 13 -7.32 7.13 1.80
C SER A 13 -5.79 7.26 1.68
N PRO A 14 -5.24 8.35 1.11
CA PRO A 14 -3.83 8.50 0.73
C PRO A 14 -2.83 8.68 1.89
N ARG A 15 -3.26 8.58 3.16
CA ARG A 15 -2.50 9.08 4.32
C ARG A 15 -1.47 8.11 4.92
N SER A 16 -1.44 6.83 4.51
CA SER A 16 -0.52 5.82 5.06
C SER A 16 0.28 5.05 3.99
N TRP A 17 0.40 5.63 2.79
CA TRP A 17 1.03 4.94 1.67
C TRP A 17 2.55 4.95 1.83
N PRO A 18 3.22 3.79 1.89
CA PRO A 18 4.68 3.76 1.95
C PRO A 18 5.27 4.47 0.72
N ALA A 19 6.43 5.11 0.87
CA ALA A 19 7.03 5.94 -0.19
C ALA A 19 7.18 5.23 -1.56
N GLY A 20 7.16 3.89 -1.58
CA GLY A 20 7.23 3.06 -2.78
C GLY A 20 5.93 2.91 -3.60
N VAL A 21 4.78 3.49 -3.19
CA VAL A 21 3.53 3.36 -3.98
C VAL A 21 3.41 4.42 -5.07
N TRP A 22 4.06 5.58 -4.92
CA TRP A 22 4.10 6.65 -5.93
C TRP A 22 4.52 6.21 -7.34
N PRO A 23 5.60 5.43 -7.53
CA PRO A 23 5.96 4.94 -8.87
C PRO A 23 4.89 4.03 -9.48
N LEU A 24 4.19 3.22 -8.67
CA LEU A 24 3.09 2.38 -9.16
C LEU A 24 1.88 3.22 -9.58
N VAL A 25 1.54 4.28 -8.83
CA VAL A 25 0.46 5.21 -9.22
C VAL A 25 0.79 5.91 -10.52
N LEU A 26 2.03 6.37 -10.67
CA LEU A 26 2.48 7.06 -11.88
C LEU A 26 2.43 6.12 -13.09
N LEU A 27 2.85 4.86 -12.90
CA LEU A 27 2.83 3.85 -13.95
C LEU A 27 1.39 3.51 -14.35
N ILE A 28 0.47 3.32 -13.39
CA ILE A 28 -0.97 3.11 -13.65
C ILE A 28 -1.59 4.31 -14.39
N ALA A 29 -1.27 5.54 -13.96
CA ALA A 29 -1.78 6.75 -14.60
C ALA A 29 -1.28 6.89 -16.05
N LEU A 30 0.00 6.62 -16.29
CA LEU A 30 0.58 6.62 -17.63
C LEU A 30 -0.04 5.52 -18.50
N GLN A 31 -0.21 4.32 -17.95
CA GLN A 31 -0.77 3.16 -18.64
C GLN A 31 -2.24 3.37 -19.03
N THR A 32 -3.03 3.96 -18.13
CA THR A 32 -4.42 4.32 -18.43
C THR A 32 -4.51 5.39 -19.53
N LEU A 33 -3.63 6.40 -19.49
CA LEU A 33 -3.54 7.40 -20.56
C LEU A 33 -3.19 6.76 -21.90
N CYS A 34 -2.16 5.93 -21.96
CA CYS A 34 -1.80 5.19 -23.17
C CYS A 34 -2.96 4.31 -23.65
N SER A 35 -3.61 3.58 -22.75
CA SER A 35 -4.70 2.68 -23.10
C SER A 35 -5.90 3.42 -23.71
N VAL A 36 -6.20 4.63 -23.26
CA VAL A 36 -7.29 5.45 -23.82
C VAL A 36 -6.95 5.96 -25.22
N VAL A 37 -5.72 6.41 -25.44
CA VAL A 37 -5.27 6.87 -26.77
C VAL A 37 -5.33 5.73 -27.78
N PHE A 38 -4.73 4.59 -27.48
CA PHE A 38 -4.74 3.42 -28.36
C PHE A 38 -6.15 2.86 -28.61
N LEU A 39 -7.01 2.86 -27.58
CA LEU A 39 -8.39 2.42 -27.74
C LEU A 39 -9.18 3.34 -28.68
N ASN A 40 -8.93 4.65 -28.62
CA ASN A 40 -9.55 5.62 -29.53
C ASN A 40 -9.16 5.34 -30.99
N ASP A 41 -7.88 5.08 -31.25
CA ASP A 41 -7.37 4.78 -32.60
C ASP A 41 -7.99 3.48 -33.16
N VAL A 42 -8.04 2.42 -32.35
CA VAL A 42 -8.68 1.15 -32.73
C VAL A 42 -10.17 1.34 -33.04
N VAL A 43 -10.89 2.15 -32.26
CA VAL A 43 -12.33 2.41 -32.48
C VAL A 43 -12.55 3.23 -33.75
N SER A 44 -11.70 4.20 -34.07
CA SER A 44 -11.79 4.95 -35.33
C SER A 44 -11.55 4.06 -36.54
N ASP A 45 -10.65 3.09 -36.43
CA ASP A 45 -10.35 2.13 -37.50
C ASP A 45 -11.44 1.07 -37.71
N LEU A 46 -12.27 0.80 -36.70
CA LEU A 46 -13.42 -0.10 -36.76
C LEU A 46 -14.68 0.55 -37.37
N ALA A 47 -14.65 1.86 -37.67
CA ALA A 47 -15.78 2.57 -38.28
C ALA A 47 -16.10 2.01 -39.69
N PRO A 48 -17.39 2.00 -40.11
CA PRO A 48 -17.90 1.19 -41.22
C PRO A 48 -17.35 1.49 -42.63
N GLN A 49 -16.46 2.47 -42.79
CA GLN A 49 -15.76 2.73 -44.06
C GLN A 49 -14.40 2.01 -44.19
N ALA A 50 -13.89 1.34 -43.15
CA ALA A 50 -12.51 0.82 -43.11
C ALA A 50 -12.37 -0.70 -42.91
N TRP A 51 -13.43 -1.49 -43.16
CA TRP A 51 -13.45 -2.94 -42.86
C TRP A 51 -12.39 -3.77 -43.62
N SER A 52 -11.88 -3.28 -44.76
CA SER A 52 -10.80 -3.93 -45.51
C SER A 52 -9.38 -3.60 -45.01
N ALA A 53 -9.23 -2.59 -44.16
CA ALA A 53 -7.94 -2.13 -43.63
C ALA A 53 -7.58 -2.74 -42.26
N VAL A 54 -8.59 -3.24 -41.52
CA VAL A 54 -8.47 -3.80 -40.16
C VAL A 54 -7.47 -4.96 -40.04
N VAL A 55 -7.18 -5.68 -41.13
CA VAL A 55 -6.26 -6.83 -41.14
C VAL A 55 -4.96 -6.52 -41.89
N SER A 56 -4.45 -5.29 -41.74
CA SER A 56 -3.10 -4.90 -42.18
C SER A 56 -2.11 -5.07 -41.03
N ALA A 57 -0.84 -5.39 -41.32
CA ALA A 57 0.18 -5.62 -40.29
C ALA A 57 0.38 -4.42 -39.32
N THR A 58 0.06 -3.20 -39.76
CA THR A 58 0.05 -1.96 -38.96
C THR A 58 -0.99 -1.95 -37.84
N ASN A 59 -2.18 -2.50 -38.05
CA ASN A 59 -3.28 -2.43 -37.08
C ASN A 59 -3.15 -3.54 -36.02
N LEU A 60 -2.44 -4.63 -36.33
CA LEU A 60 -2.19 -5.73 -35.40
C LEU A 60 -1.36 -5.27 -34.19
N SER A 61 -0.39 -4.36 -34.40
CA SER A 61 0.41 -3.79 -33.31
C SER A 61 -0.40 -2.91 -32.36
N GLU A 62 -1.41 -2.20 -32.87
CA GLU A 62 -2.27 -1.32 -32.04
C GLU A 62 -3.21 -2.13 -31.15
N ILE A 63 -3.79 -3.21 -31.69
CA ILE A 63 -4.58 -4.16 -30.93
C ILE A 63 -3.70 -4.85 -29.87
N ALA A 64 -2.51 -5.30 -30.24
CA ALA A 64 -1.56 -5.92 -29.31
C ALA A 64 -1.13 -4.95 -28.19
N ALA A 65 -0.89 -3.67 -28.50
CA ALA A 65 -0.56 -2.64 -27.52
C ALA A 65 -1.72 -2.41 -26.53
N THR A 66 -2.95 -2.28 -27.04
CA THR A 66 -4.15 -2.09 -26.20
C THR A 66 -4.36 -3.27 -25.24
N LEU A 67 -4.22 -4.51 -25.75
CA LEU A 67 -4.33 -5.72 -24.93
C LEU A 67 -3.19 -5.82 -23.91
N GLY A 68 -1.95 -5.53 -24.30
CA GLY A 68 -0.80 -5.51 -23.41
C GLY A 68 -0.97 -4.51 -22.26
N LEU A 69 -1.49 -3.31 -22.55
CA LEU A 69 -1.77 -2.29 -21.53
C LEU A 69 -2.88 -2.73 -20.58
N GLY A 70 -3.95 -3.35 -21.09
CA GLY A 70 -5.01 -3.91 -20.26
C GLY A 70 -4.51 -5.01 -19.32
N ILE A 71 -3.69 -5.94 -19.82
CA ILE A 71 -3.11 -7.03 -19.04
C ILE A 71 -2.17 -6.49 -17.96
N GLY A 72 -1.29 -5.54 -18.33
CA GLY A 72 -0.36 -4.92 -17.37
C GLY A 72 -1.10 -4.22 -16.23
N LEU A 73 -2.17 -3.48 -16.53
CA LEU A 73 -2.98 -2.79 -15.53
C LEU A 73 -3.60 -3.78 -14.52
N VAL A 74 -4.13 -4.90 -15.01
CA VAL A 74 -4.71 -5.95 -14.14
C VAL A 74 -3.62 -6.61 -13.28
N PHE A 75 -2.47 -6.88 -13.87
CA PHE A 75 -1.34 -7.48 -13.16
C PHE A 75 -0.82 -6.56 -12.04
N GLU A 76 -0.63 -5.27 -12.32
CA GLU A 76 -0.19 -4.28 -11.34
C GLU A 76 -1.17 -4.13 -10.18
N ALA A 77 -2.47 -4.01 -10.48
CA ALA A 77 -3.50 -3.95 -9.45
C ALA A 77 -3.48 -5.20 -8.55
N PHE A 78 -3.31 -6.38 -9.15
CA PHE A 78 -3.23 -7.63 -8.41
C PHE A 78 -2.00 -7.70 -7.48
N VAL A 79 -0.83 -7.28 -7.97
CA VAL A 79 0.41 -7.23 -7.18
C VAL A 79 0.25 -6.25 -6.01
N LEU A 80 -0.27 -5.05 -6.25
CA LEU A 80 -0.48 -4.05 -5.21
C LEU A 80 -1.40 -4.57 -4.09
N ILE A 81 -2.53 -5.19 -4.46
CA ILE A 81 -3.47 -5.77 -3.48
C ILE A 81 -2.80 -6.87 -2.66
N ARG A 82 -1.97 -7.71 -3.29
CA ARG A 82 -1.23 -8.77 -2.57
C ARG A 82 -0.23 -8.21 -1.57
N LEU A 83 0.51 -7.16 -1.96
CA LEU A 83 1.48 -6.50 -1.08
C LEU A 83 0.80 -5.88 0.14
N LEU A 84 -0.27 -5.13 -0.07
CA LEU A 84 -1.04 -4.51 1.02
C LEU A 84 -1.62 -5.56 1.98
N LYS A 85 -2.18 -6.66 1.45
CA LYS A 85 -2.68 -7.77 2.28
C LYS A 85 -1.57 -8.44 3.10
N ARG A 86 -0.37 -8.58 2.53
CA ARG A 86 0.78 -9.15 3.24
C ARG A 86 1.23 -8.21 4.38
N GLN A 87 1.30 -6.90 4.12
CA GLN A 87 1.65 -5.90 5.11
C GLN A 87 0.65 -5.89 6.28
N ALA A 88 -0.65 -5.91 5.99
CA ALA A 88 -1.69 -5.96 7.01
C ALA A 88 -1.57 -7.19 7.94
N ARG A 89 -1.27 -8.37 7.38
CA ARG A 89 -1.08 -9.59 8.18
C ARG A 89 0.16 -9.51 9.08
N MET A 90 1.27 -8.97 8.58
CA MET A 90 2.48 -8.81 9.39
C MET A 90 2.28 -7.79 10.52
N GLN A 91 1.58 -6.68 10.25
CA GLN A 91 1.22 -5.73 11.30
C GLN A 91 0.32 -6.37 12.35
N GLN A 92 -0.69 -7.14 11.96
CA GLN A 92 -1.56 -7.84 12.91
C GLN A 92 -0.80 -8.79 13.83
N SER A 93 0.11 -9.60 13.30
CA SER A 93 0.93 -10.51 14.14
C SER A 93 1.88 -9.75 15.07
N LEU A 94 2.47 -8.65 14.60
CA LEU A 94 3.36 -7.82 15.41
C LEU A 94 2.58 -7.10 16.52
N THR A 95 1.38 -6.58 16.22
CA THR A 95 0.51 -5.96 17.22
C THR A 95 0.09 -6.97 18.28
N ALA A 96 -0.34 -8.19 17.89
CA ALA A 96 -0.71 -9.22 18.85
C ALA A 96 0.47 -9.63 19.76
N ALA A 97 1.67 -9.78 19.20
CA ALA A 97 2.87 -10.09 19.97
C ALA A 97 3.27 -8.93 20.90
N ALA A 98 3.19 -7.68 20.43
CA ALA A 98 3.47 -6.50 21.24
C ALA A 98 2.49 -6.35 22.41
N THR A 99 1.21 -6.65 22.20
CA THR A 99 0.21 -6.69 23.27
C THR A 99 0.56 -7.76 24.30
N ALA A 100 0.81 -9.00 23.87
CA ALA A 100 1.18 -10.08 24.80
C ALA A 100 2.45 -9.78 25.60
N LEU A 101 3.46 -9.17 24.98
CA LEU A 101 4.66 -8.71 25.67
C LEU A 101 4.35 -7.62 26.70
N SER A 102 3.50 -6.65 26.35
CA SER A 102 3.08 -5.58 27.25
C SER A 102 2.40 -6.13 28.50
N ASP A 103 1.51 -7.11 28.34
CA ASP A 103 0.80 -7.75 29.45
C ASP A 103 1.76 -8.51 30.38
N LEU A 104 2.75 -9.21 29.79
CA LEU A 104 3.79 -9.89 30.57
C LEU A 104 4.67 -8.90 31.32
N MET A 105 5.12 -7.81 30.69
CA MET A 105 5.91 -6.77 31.35
C MET A 105 5.16 -6.18 32.54
N GLN A 106 3.89 -5.85 32.36
CA GLN A 106 3.05 -5.32 33.43
C GLN A 106 2.97 -6.29 34.62
N THR A 107 2.78 -7.58 34.35
CA THR A 107 2.76 -8.63 35.38
C THR A 107 4.08 -8.68 36.16
N TYR A 108 5.22 -8.60 35.49
CA TYR A 108 6.53 -8.57 36.16
C TYR A 108 6.75 -7.28 36.97
N PHE A 109 6.33 -6.14 36.43
CA PHE A 109 6.44 -4.84 37.11
C PHE A 109 5.65 -4.80 38.41
N GLU A 110 4.44 -5.36 38.40
CA GLU A 110 3.61 -5.52 39.59
C GLU A 110 4.25 -6.51 40.58
N THR A 111 4.77 -7.63 40.09
CA THR A 111 5.43 -8.64 40.92
C THR A 111 6.69 -8.08 41.62
N TRP A 112 7.43 -7.21 40.95
CA TRP A 112 8.61 -6.54 41.51
C TRP A 112 8.28 -5.31 42.35
N GLY A 113 7.02 -4.87 42.37
CA GLY A 113 6.57 -3.71 43.15
C GLY A 113 7.14 -2.38 42.64
N LEU A 114 7.42 -2.26 41.34
CA LEU A 114 7.99 -1.05 40.75
C LEU A 114 7.02 0.13 40.85
N THR A 115 7.52 1.32 41.20
CA THR A 115 6.73 2.55 41.13
C THR A 115 6.44 2.92 39.68
N PRO A 116 5.38 3.72 39.39
CA PRO A 116 5.05 4.11 38.01
C PRO A 116 6.24 4.74 37.26
N THR A 117 7.05 5.53 37.98
CA THR A 117 8.29 6.13 37.50
C THR A 117 9.34 5.09 37.07
N GLU A 118 9.52 4.02 37.85
CA GLU A 118 10.50 2.97 37.55
C GLU A 118 10.01 2.05 36.42
N GLN A 119 8.69 1.81 36.33
CA GLN A 119 8.08 1.08 35.23
C GLN A 119 8.32 1.78 33.89
N ASP A 120 8.20 3.11 33.85
CA ASP A 120 8.50 3.89 32.65
C ASP A 120 9.96 3.74 32.21
N VAL A 121 10.90 3.86 33.15
CA VAL A 121 12.33 3.70 32.88
C VAL A 121 12.64 2.28 32.41
N ALA A 122 12.08 1.26 33.07
CA ALA A 122 12.25 -0.14 32.67
C ALA A 122 11.67 -0.42 31.28
N ALA A 123 10.48 0.11 30.98
CA ALA A 123 9.84 -0.02 29.67
C ALA A 123 10.65 0.64 28.55
N PHE A 124 11.23 1.82 28.77
CA PHE A 124 12.11 2.46 27.79
C PHE A 124 13.45 1.74 27.64
N THR A 125 13.98 1.18 28.72
CA THR A 125 15.23 0.41 28.70
C THR A 125 15.06 -0.87 27.86
N ILE A 126 13.94 -1.56 28.01
CA ILE A 126 13.59 -2.75 27.19
C ILE A 126 13.45 -2.39 25.70
N LYS A 127 12.99 -1.16 25.40
CA LYS A 127 12.91 -0.64 24.02
C LYS A 127 14.27 -0.20 23.46
N GLY A 128 15.35 -0.27 24.25
CA GLY A 128 16.71 0.07 23.84
C GLY A 128 17.07 1.55 23.95
N CYS A 129 16.27 2.36 24.65
CA CYS A 129 16.61 3.76 24.91
C CYS A 129 17.80 3.87 25.86
N SER A 130 18.71 4.79 25.57
CA SER A 130 19.78 5.19 26.47
C SER A 130 19.24 6.02 27.64
N ILE A 131 19.98 6.07 28.75
CA ILE A 131 19.59 6.83 29.94
C ILE A 131 19.32 8.31 29.61
N ALA A 132 20.10 8.90 28.69
CA ALA A 132 19.91 10.28 28.23
C ALA A 132 18.60 10.47 27.45
N GLU A 133 18.23 9.51 26.60
CA GLU A 133 16.94 9.52 25.89
C GLU A 133 15.77 9.32 26.86
N ILE A 134 15.93 8.49 27.88
CA ILE A 134 14.90 8.28 28.90
C ILE A 134 14.68 9.55 29.73
N ALA A 135 15.74 10.25 30.12
CA ALA A 135 15.65 11.50 30.85
C ALA A 135 14.92 12.58 30.04
N THR A 136 15.19 12.67 28.73
CA THR A 136 14.49 13.62 27.84
C THR A 136 13.03 13.23 27.61
N LEU A 137 12.73 11.93 27.39
CA LEU A 137 11.37 11.42 27.21
C LEU A 137 10.49 11.58 28.45
N ARG A 138 11.07 11.48 29.65
CA ARG A 138 10.36 11.68 30.92
C ARG A 138 10.32 13.13 31.39
N GLY A 139 10.92 14.07 30.65
CA GLY A 139 11.05 15.47 31.07
C GLY A 139 11.85 15.63 32.36
N SER A 140 12.72 14.67 32.67
CA SER A 140 13.61 14.65 33.85
C SER A 140 15.05 15.04 33.50
N ALA A 141 15.27 15.49 32.25
CA ALA A 141 16.53 16.09 31.81
C ALA A 141 16.61 17.52 32.37
N GLU A 142 17.01 17.64 33.63
CA GLU A 142 17.63 18.83 34.21
C GLU A 142 19.11 18.54 34.52
#